data_AF-A0A7Z9V5H8-F1
#
_entry.id   AF-A0A7Z9V5H8-F1
#
_cell.length_a   1.000
_cell.length_b   1.000
_cell.length_c   1.000
_cell.angle_alpha   90.00
_cell.angle_beta   90.00
_cell.angle_gamma   90.00
#
_symmetry.space_group_name_H-M   'P 1'
#
loop_
_entity.id
_entity.type
_entity.pdbx_description
1 polymer ?
#
loop_
_entity_poly.entity_id
_entity_poly.type
_entity_poly.pdbx_seq_one_letter_code
_entity_poly.pdbx_strand_id
1 'polypeptide(L)'
;MGQTVKDNVILLGAPRSGTSFLTSLLHNPPDFICLSEPLQIDVLTEQSRTPGEFVSGLVAFIAKTRENILCGTPIENRIDPHTGTLAENYAVRHEHSADGWVVGSGFEWQTQTLPIPTSRFQLLVKRNAPLVAVIEHLVERDDLTVFGMVRNPVSTILSWRSLDLPISRGHLHSAERISSELRALVQESDLLLRQVKILNWIFGRIVTYLPAHAILCYEDLMDDPGNAVAVTGLRLAGEVSQLESRNSSAYYDHSEAKQIREMIEYHAPHILAFQDGRYARA
;
A
#
# COMPACT_ATOMS: atom_id res chain seq x y z
N MET A 1 -22.11 -14.91 2.98
CA MET A 1 -21.12 -15.92 3.42
C MET A 1 -19.75 -15.28 3.22
N GLY A 2 -18.94 -15.15 4.28
CA GLY A 2 -17.63 -14.49 4.19
C GLY A 2 -16.69 -15.29 3.27
N GLN A 3 -15.98 -14.60 2.40
CA GLN A 3 -15.02 -15.23 1.49
C GLN A 3 -13.80 -15.69 2.30
N THR A 4 -13.34 -16.93 2.07
CA THR A 4 -12.14 -17.45 2.75
C THR A 4 -10.90 -16.77 2.19
N VAL A 5 -10.20 -16.00 3.02
CA VAL A 5 -8.90 -15.41 2.67
C VAL A 5 -7.86 -16.52 2.52
N LYS A 6 -7.10 -16.48 1.43
CA LYS A 6 -6.03 -17.45 1.14
C LYS A 6 -4.80 -17.18 2.00
N ASP A 7 -3.85 -18.12 2.00
CA ASP A 7 -2.64 -18.00 2.82
C ASP A 7 -1.64 -16.96 2.31
N ASN A 8 -1.68 -16.66 1.02
CA ASN A 8 -0.84 -15.65 0.41
C ASN A 8 -1.70 -14.43 0.14
N VAL A 9 -1.40 -13.35 0.85
CA VAL A 9 -2.16 -12.10 0.79
C VAL A 9 -1.27 -11.03 0.17
N ILE A 10 -1.82 -10.26 -0.76
CA ILE A 10 -1.18 -9.10 -1.35
C ILE A 10 -1.93 -7.86 -0.88
N LEU A 11 -1.20 -6.88 -0.35
CA LEU A 11 -1.72 -5.56 -0.06
C LEU A 11 -1.05 -4.52 -0.94
N LEU A 12 -1.86 -3.83 -1.75
CA LEU A 12 -1.43 -2.75 -2.62
C LEU A 12 -2.27 -1.50 -2.38
N GLY A 13 -1.86 -0.38 -2.97
CA GLY A 13 -2.56 0.89 -2.78
C GLY A 13 -1.72 2.06 -3.24
N ALA A 14 -2.28 3.25 -3.13
CA ALA A 14 -1.51 4.46 -3.37
C ALA A 14 -0.47 4.66 -2.24
N PRO A 15 0.75 5.14 -2.53
CA PRO A 15 1.62 5.64 -1.47
C PRO A 15 0.86 6.64 -0.58
N ARG A 16 1.06 6.59 0.74
CA ARG A 16 0.36 7.46 1.71
C ARG A 16 -1.16 7.23 1.85
N SER A 17 -1.68 6.09 1.39
CA SER A 17 -3.07 5.68 1.61
C SER A 17 -3.31 4.96 2.94
N GLY A 18 -2.26 4.64 3.72
CA GLY A 18 -2.37 3.93 4.99
C GLY A 18 -2.01 2.44 4.92
N THR A 19 -1.49 1.95 3.79
CA THR A 19 -1.10 0.53 3.63
C THR A 19 -0.11 0.04 4.68
N SER A 20 0.87 0.87 5.07
CA SER A 20 1.81 0.52 6.16
C SER A 20 1.10 0.36 7.51
N PHE A 21 0.15 1.24 7.81
CA PHE A 21 -0.61 1.20 9.05
C PHE A 21 -1.51 -0.05 9.14
N LEU A 22 -2.21 -0.38 8.04
CA LEU A 22 -2.94 -1.65 7.99
C LEU A 22 -2.00 -2.86 8.15
N THR A 23 -0.83 -2.81 7.52
CA THR A 23 0.18 -3.87 7.64
C THR A 23 0.63 -4.07 9.09
N SER A 24 0.87 -2.99 9.85
CA SER A 24 1.26 -3.09 11.27
C SER A 24 0.12 -3.61 12.15
N LEU A 25 -1.13 -3.23 11.87
CA LEU A 25 -2.30 -3.72 12.62
C LEU A 25 -2.60 -5.22 12.42
N LEU A 26 -2.26 -5.76 11.24
CA LEU A 26 -2.48 -7.17 10.90
C LEU A 26 -1.34 -8.07 11.38
N HIS A 27 -0.15 -7.53 11.60
CA HIS A 27 1.02 -8.33 11.92
C HIS A 27 0.92 -8.93 13.33
N ASN A 28 0.71 -10.24 13.38
CA ASN A 28 0.59 -11.02 14.62
C ASN A 28 1.22 -12.42 14.45
N PRO A 29 2.56 -12.54 14.47
CA PRO A 29 3.22 -13.83 14.40
C PRO A 29 2.84 -14.73 15.59
N PRO A 30 2.69 -16.06 15.38
CA PRO A 30 2.98 -16.77 14.14
C PRO A 30 1.82 -16.79 13.12
N ASP A 31 0.61 -16.40 13.50
CA ASP A 31 -0.61 -16.66 12.72
C ASP A 31 -0.73 -15.77 11.48
N PHE A 32 -0.27 -14.52 11.59
CA PHE A 32 -0.31 -13.57 10.49
C PHE A 32 1.00 -12.78 10.39
N ILE A 33 1.81 -13.13 9.39
CA ILE A 33 3.11 -12.50 9.13
C ILE A 33 2.95 -11.51 7.98
N CYS A 34 3.48 -10.30 8.17
CA CYS A 34 3.41 -9.25 7.16
C CYS A 34 4.81 -8.79 6.77
N LEU A 35 5.08 -8.76 5.46
CA LEU A 35 6.30 -8.20 4.88
C LEU A 35 5.96 -6.83 4.31
N SER A 36 6.57 -5.80 4.90
CA SER A 36 6.35 -4.43 4.47
C SER A 36 7.43 -4.02 3.48
N GLU A 37 7.04 -3.88 2.21
CA GLU A 37 7.89 -3.34 1.15
C GLU A 37 9.20 -4.11 0.89
N PRO A 38 9.23 -5.47 0.88
CA PRO A 38 10.45 -6.29 0.80
C PRO A 38 11.38 -5.90 -0.35
N LEU A 39 12.70 -5.81 -0.08
CA LEU A 39 13.73 -5.48 -1.07
C LEU A 39 13.70 -6.40 -2.30
N GLN A 40 13.31 -7.66 -2.11
CA GLN A 40 13.16 -8.61 -3.20
C GLN A 40 12.20 -8.11 -4.29
N ILE A 41 11.18 -7.31 -3.96
CA ILE A 41 10.28 -6.74 -4.97
C ILE A 41 11.01 -5.72 -5.85
N ASP A 42 11.95 -4.96 -5.30
CA ASP A 42 12.76 -4.03 -6.10
C ASP A 42 13.71 -4.80 -7.03
N VAL A 43 14.36 -5.84 -6.52
CA VAL A 43 15.17 -6.76 -7.35
C VAL A 43 14.34 -7.37 -8.48
N LEU A 44 13.14 -7.86 -8.19
CA LEU A 44 12.23 -8.40 -9.20
C LEU A 44 11.82 -7.33 -10.22
N THR A 45 11.55 -6.10 -9.77
CA THR A 45 11.21 -4.98 -10.66
C THR A 45 12.35 -4.66 -11.63
N GLU A 46 13.59 -4.79 -11.19
CA GLU A 46 14.77 -4.53 -12.03
C GLU A 46 15.09 -5.66 -13.01
N GLN A 47 14.87 -6.91 -12.60
CA GLN A 47 15.25 -8.09 -13.37
C GLN A 47 14.16 -8.56 -14.35
N SER A 48 12.90 -8.29 -14.04
CA SER A 48 11.77 -8.77 -14.85
C SER A 48 11.62 -7.92 -16.11
N ARG A 49 11.47 -8.59 -17.25
CA ARG A 49 11.23 -7.95 -18.56
C ARG A 49 9.75 -7.82 -18.88
N THR A 50 8.92 -8.66 -18.25
CA THR A 50 7.47 -8.66 -18.43
C THR A 50 6.74 -8.67 -17.08
N PRO A 51 5.48 -8.19 -17.04
CA PRO A 51 4.62 -8.33 -15.86
C PRO A 51 4.48 -9.78 -15.38
N GLY A 52 4.39 -10.75 -16.29
CA GLY A 52 4.28 -12.17 -15.95
C GLY A 52 5.53 -12.76 -15.30
N GLU A 53 6.72 -12.34 -15.75
CA GLU A 53 8.00 -12.70 -15.09
C GLU A 53 8.06 -12.13 -13.67
N PHE A 54 7.64 -10.87 -13.48
CA PHE A 54 7.58 -10.23 -12.18
C PHE A 54 6.65 -10.97 -11.21
N VAL A 55 5.44 -11.32 -11.64
CA VAL A 55 4.47 -12.06 -10.81
C VAL A 55 4.97 -13.47 -10.50
N SER A 56 5.57 -14.16 -11.46
CA SER A 56 6.16 -15.49 -11.24
C SER A 56 7.29 -15.44 -10.19
N GLY A 57 8.16 -14.44 -10.27
CA GLY A 57 9.21 -14.20 -9.29
C GLY A 57 8.67 -13.83 -7.91
N LEU A 58 7.59 -13.04 -7.83
CA LEU A 58 6.91 -12.69 -6.59
C LEU A 58 6.33 -13.94 -5.90
N VAL A 59 5.67 -14.83 -6.66
CA VAL A 59 5.12 -16.08 -6.14
C VAL A 59 6.24 -17.00 -5.64
N ALA A 60 7.35 -17.11 -6.38
CA ALA A 60 8.52 -17.87 -5.95
C ALA A 60 9.13 -17.31 -4.65
N PHE A 61 9.22 -15.98 -4.54
CA PHE A 61 9.64 -15.29 -3.32
C PHE A 61 8.72 -15.61 -2.14
N ILE A 62 7.40 -15.50 -2.32
CA ILE A 62 6.42 -15.84 -1.28
C ILE A 62 6.59 -17.28 -0.82
N ALA A 63 6.67 -18.23 -1.76
CA ALA A 63 6.86 -19.64 -1.45
C ALA A 63 8.16 -19.89 -0.65
N LYS A 64 9.26 -19.25 -1.07
CA LYS A 64 10.54 -19.38 -0.37
C LYS A 64 10.51 -18.77 1.03
N THR A 65 9.88 -17.61 1.19
CA THR A 65 9.73 -16.99 2.51
C THR A 65 8.90 -17.85 3.45
N ARG A 66 7.83 -18.48 2.94
CA ARG A 66 7.04 -19.42 3.75
C ARG A 66 7.85 -20.63 4.18
N GLU A 67 8.61 -21.23 3.27
CA GLU A 67 9.52 -22.34 3.59
C GLU A 67 10.52 -21.92 4.68
N ASN A 68 11.14 -20.74 4.54
CA ASN A 68 12.07 -20.22 5.52
C ASN A 68 11.44 -20.09 6.91
N ILE A 69 10.25 -19.49 7.01
CA ILE A 69 9.51 -19.34 8.28
C ILE A 69 9.22 -20.72 8.91
N LEU A 70 8.74 -21.69 8.12
CA LEU A 70 8.41 -23.03 8.61
C LEU A 70 9.64 -23.81 9.09
N CYS A 71 10.80 -23.55 8.49
CA CYS A 71 12.08 -24.15 8.88
C CYS A 71 12.79 -23.38 10.01
N GLY A 72 12.23 -22.28 10.51
CA GLY A 72 12.90 -21.40 11.49
C GLY A 72 14.09 -20.62 10.91
N THR A 73 14.22 -20.57 9.58
CA THR A 73 15.22 -19.77 8.90
C THR A 73 14.86 -18.29 9.05
N PRO A 74 15.80 -17.44 9.51
CA PRO A 74 15.57 -16.02 9.63
C PRO A 74 15.16 -15.38 8.29
N ILE A 75 14.23 -14.42 8.33
CA ILE A 75 13.76 -13.68 7.15
C ILE A 75 14.05 -12.18 7.28
N GLU A 76 14.20 -11.51 6.15
CA GLU A 76 14.42 -10.06 6.12
C GLU A 76 13.08 -9.31 6.16
N ASN A 77 12.99 -8.27 6.98
CA ASN A 77 11.85 -7.35 7.02
C ASN A 77 12.30 -5.94 7.44
N ARG A 78 11.48 -4.93 7.14
CA ARG A 78 11.75 -3.54 7.52
C ARG A 78 11.04 -3.20 8.83
N ILE A 79 11.79 -3.33 9.94
CA ILE A 79 11.28 -3.27 11.31
C ILE A 79 12.04 -2.25 12.15
N ASP A 80 11.46 -1.90 13.30
CA ASP A 80 12.11 -1.09 14.31
C ASP A 80 13.25 -1.92 14.96
N PRO A 81 14.48 -1.38 15.01
CA PRO A 81 15.67 -2.12 15.47
C PRO A 81 15.61 -2.53 16.95
N HIS A 82 14.75 -1.88 17.75
CA HIS A 82 14.68 -2.09 19.19
C HIS A 82 13.50 -2.98 19.59
N THR A 83 12.39 -2.88 18.87
CA THR A 83 11.13 -3.56 19.21
C THR A 83 10.77 -4.69 18.25
N GLY A 84 11.38 -4.74 17.06
CA GLY A 84 11.05 -5.71 16.01
C GLY A 84 9.69 -5.46 15.34
N THR A 85 9.01 -4.36 15.67
CA THR A 85 7.68 -4.03 15.15
C THR A 85 7.73 -3.41 13.75
N LEU A 86 6.64 -3.53 12.99
CA LEU A 86 6.48 -2.87 11.70
C LEU A 86 6.08 -1.40 11.86
N ALA A 87 6.50 -0.56 10.91
CA ALA A 87 6.15 0.85 10.95
C ALA A 87 4.69 1.10 10.58
N GLU A 88 4.00 1.87 11.40
CA GLU A 88 2.73 2.51 11.03
C GLU A 88 2.93 3.56 9.92
N ASN A 89 4.08 4.23 9.92
CA ASN A 89 4.44 5.26 8.96
C ASN A 89 5.97 5.34 8.76
N TYR A 90 6.46 4.97 7.58
CA TYR A 90 7.89 5.07 7.23
C TYR A 90 8.36 6.48 6.88
N ALA A 91 7.46 7.46 6.76
CA ALA A 91 7.81 8.85 6.49
C ALA A 91 7.96 9.61 7.82
N VAL A 92 9.08 9.40 8.51
CA VAL A 92 9.45 10.18 9.71
C VAL A 92 10.11 11.45 9.24
N ARG A 93 9.52 12.60 9.58
CA ARG A 93 9.98 13.92 9.13
C ARG A 93 11.17 14.36 9.97
N HIS A 94 12.28 14.73 9.33
CA HIS A 94 13.49 15.19 10.03
C HIS A 94 13.79 16.66 9.77
N GLU A 95 13.76 17.07 8.49
CA GLU A 95 14.14 18.41 8.04
C GLU A 95 13.13 18.90 7.01
N HIS A 96 12.91 20.21 6.93
CA HIS A 96 12.05 20.82 5.91
C HIS A 96 12.93 21.44 4.82
N SER A 97 12.90 20.86 3.62
CA SER A 97 13.58 21.40 2.43
C SER A 97 12.64 22.33 1.63
N ALA A 98 13.13 22.87 0.51
CA ALA A 98 12.29 23.61 -0.43
C ALA A 98 11.23 22.72 -1.11
N ASP A 99 11.46 21.40 -1.16
CA ASP A 99 10.61 20.41 -1.82
C ASP A 99 9.67 19.67 -0.84
N GLY A 100 9.65 20.07 0.44
CA GLY A 100 8.82 19.51 1.49
C GLY A 100 9.63 18.88 2.64
N TRP A 101 8.97 18.07 3.46
CA TRP A 101 9.67 17.38 4.55
C TRP A 101 10.55 16.25 4.00
N VAL A 102 11.86 16.33 4.26
CA VAL A 102 12.78 15.21 4.10
C VAL A 102 12.43 14.15 5.11
N VAL A 103 12.27 12.93 4.61
CA VAL A 103 11.86 11.79 5.42
C VAL A 103 12.96 10.75 5.51
N GLY A 104 13.14 10.24 6.70
CA GLY A 104 13.93 9.06 7.01
C GLY A 104 13.01 8.02 7.65
N SER A 105 13.53 6.82 7.84
CA SER A 105 12.87 5.83 8.68
C SER A 105 13.76 5.50 9.86
N GLY A 106 13.23 5.57 11.07
CA GLY A 106 13.81 4.87 12.23
C GLY A 106 13.67 3.34 12.15
N PHE A 107 13.40 2.81 10.95
CA PHE A 107 13.16 1.41 10.66
C PHE A 107 14.22 0.94 9.67
N GLU A 108 14.79 -0.24 9.91
CA GLU A 108 15.91 -0.78 9.16
C GLU A 108 15.54 -2.14 8.57
N TRP A 109 16.22 -2.50 7.48
CA TRP A 109 16.18 -3.85 6.96
C TRP A 109 16.97 -4.75 7.89
N GLN A 110 16.27 -5.67 8.56
CA GLN A 110 16.87 -6.58 9.51
C GLN A 110 16.37 -7.99 9.29
N THR A 111 17.25 -8.93 9.62
CA THR A 111 16.92 -10.34 9.63
C THR A 111 16.36 -10.71 10.99
N GLN A 112 15.18 -11.31 11.03
CA GLN A 112 14.53 -11.77 12.25
C GLN A 112 14.09 -13.23 12.13
N THR A 113 14.23 -13.98 13.22
CA THR A 113 13.60 -15.29 13.37
C THR A 113 12.20 -15.09 13.93
N LEU A 114 11.19 -15.52 13.19
CA LEU A 114 9.81 -15.49 13.65
C LEU A 114 9.46 -16.81 14.37
N PRO A 115 8.48 -16.79 15.29
CA PRO A 115 7.94 -18.03 15.85
C PRO A 115 7.43 -18.94 14.73
N ILE A 116 7.78 -20.22 14.80
CA ILE A 116 7.35 -21.21 13.80
C ILE A 116 5.84 -21.47 14.00
N PRO A 117 4.99 -21.27 12.96
CA PRO A 117 3.56 -21.55 13.07
C PRO A 117 3.29 -23.02 13.37
N THR A 118 2.43 -23.28 14.36
CA THR A 118 1.99 -24.64 14.72
C THR A 118 0.81 -25.13 13.86
N SER A 119 0.25 -24.24 13.03
CA SER A 119 -0.87 -24.50 12.13
C SER A 119 -0.77 -23.62 10.87
N ARG A 120 -1.82 -23.62 10.04
CA ARG A 120 -1.92 -22.77 8.85
C ARG A 120 -1.79 -21.30 9.23
N PHE A 121 -0.93 -20.55 8.53
CA PHE A 121 -0.70 -19.13 8.74
C PHE A 121 -0.78 -18.33 7.44
N GLN A 122 -1.12 -17.04 7.58
CA GLN A 122 -1.21 -16.08 6.48
C GLN A 122 0.10 -15.31 6.34
N LEU A 123 0.57 -15.14 5.10
CA LEU A 123 1.70 -14.30 4.73
C LEU A 123 1.21 -13.17 3.83
N LEU A 124 1.23 -11.94 4.36
CA LEU A 124 0.91 -10.74 3.60
C LEU A 124 2.18 -10.09 3.07
N VAL A 125 2.20 -9.77 1.78
CA VAL A 125 3.24 -8.96 1.15
C VAL A 125 2.64 -7.63 0.73
N LYS A 126 3.17 -6.55 1.29
CA LYS A 126 2.72 -5.20 0.98
C LYS A 126 3.73 -4.48 0.09
N ARG A 127 3.26 -3.91 -1.02
CA ARG A 127 3.99 -2.91 -1.82
C ARG A 127 2.97 -2.08 -2.61
N ASN A 128 3.27 -0.80 -2.80
CA ASN A 128 2.36 0.13 -3.46
C ASN A 128 2.41 -0.03 -5.00
N ALA A 129 3.02 0.93 -5.68
CA ALA A 129 2.90 1.08 -7.13
C ALA A 129 3.33 -0.15 -7.98
N PRO A 130 4.40 -0.89 -7.68
CA PRO A 130 4.77 -2.07 -8.48
C PRO A 130 3.68 -3.14 -8.54
N LEU A 131 2.97 -3.39 -7.43
CA LEU A 131 1.89 -4.39 -7.39
C LEU A 131 0.61 -3.87 -8.05
N VAL A 132 0.33 -2.56 -7.97
CA VAL A 132 -0.76 -1.92 -8.75
C VAL A 132 -0.51 -2.08 -10.25
N ALA A 133 0.75 -1.99 -10.70
CA ALA A 133 1.13 -2.13 -12.11
C ALA A 133 0.92 -3.53 -12.69
N VAL A 134 0.75 -4.55 -11.85
CA VAL A 134 0.53 -5.95 -12.27
C VAL A 134 -0.74 -6.56 -11.67
N ILE A 135 -1.67 -5.73 -11.15
CA ILE A 135 -2.85 -6.19 -10.42
C ILE A 135 -3.71 -7.19 -11.22
N GLU A 136 -3.83 -7.04 -12.53
CA GLU A 136 -4.54 -7.95 -13.42
C GLU A 136 -3.97 -9.37 -13.34
N HIS A 137 -2.65 -9.50 -13.32
CA HIS A 137 -1.97 -10.79 -13.20
C HIS A 137 -2.02 -11.36 -11.79
N LEU A 138 -2.14 -10.50 -10.76
CA LEU A 138 -2.27 -10.94 -9.37
C LEU A 138 -3.67 -11.51 -9.09
N VAL A 139 -4.72 -10.92 -9.65
CA VAL A 139 -6.11 -11.37 -9.42
C VAL A 139 -6.47 -12.64 -10.19
N GLU A 140 -5.75 -12.94 -11.29
CA GLU A 140 -5.86 -14.19 -12.05
C GLU A 140 -5.34 -15.42 -11.27
N ARG A 141 -4.66 -15.22 -10.14
CA ARG A 141 -4.02 -16.28 -9.36
C ARG A 141 -4.96 -16.90 -8.32
N ASP A 142 -5.20 -18.20 -8.45
CA ASP A 142 -6.03 -18.96 -7.51
C ASP A 142 -5.39 -19.17 -6.13
N ASP A 143 -4.10 -18.90 -5.96
CA ASP A 143 -3.38 -18.99 -4.69
C ASP A 143 -3.15 -17.66 -3.98
N LEU A 144 -3.57 -16.52 -4.57
CA LEU A 144 -3.44 -15.18 -3.98
C LEU A 144 -4.79 -14.56 -3.62
N THR A 145 -4.85 -13.88 -2.48
CA THR A 145 -5.91 -12.90 -2.17
C THR A 145 -5.30 -11.51 -2.29
N VAL A 146 -5.93 -10.62 -3.06
CA VAL A 146 -5.42 -9.26 -3.33
C VAL A 146 -6.35 -8.23 -2.71
N PHE A 147 -5.80 -7.34 -1.90
CA PHE A 147 -6.49 -6.21 -1.30
C PHE A 147 -5.89 -4.90 -1.78
N GLY A 148 -6.76 -3.93 -2.04
CA GLY A 148 -6.39 -2.57 -2.44
C GLY A 148 -6.77 -1.57 -1.35
N MET A 149 -5.85 -0.68 -1.00
CA MET A 149 -6.14 0.41 -0.08
C MET A 149 -6.23 1.74 -0.83
N VAL A 150 -7.33 2.44 -0.57
CA VAL A 150 -7.65 3.77 -1.08
C VAL A 150 -7.86 4.73 0.09
N ARG A 151 -7.79 6.02 -0.20
CA ARG A 151 -7.91 7.11 0.78
C ARG A 151 -8.54 8.30 0.08
N ASN A 152 -9.10 9.24 0.82
CA ASN A 152 -9.53 10.53 0.31
C ASN A 152 -8.50 11.09 -0.68
N PRO A 153 -8.90 11.38 -1.93
CA PRO A 153 -7.96 11.69 -3.00
C PRO A 153 -7.28 13.05 -2.79
N VAL A 154 -7.99 14.03 -2.22
CA VAL A 154 -7.43 15.34 -1.88
C VAL A 154 -6.39 15.19 -0.77
N SER A 155 -6.71 14.50 0.32
CA SER A 155 -5.76 14.24 1.42
C SER A 155 -4.57 13.39 0.99
N THR A 156 -4.73 12.52 0.00
CA THR A 156 -3.64 11.73 -0.57
C THR A 156 -2.63 12.63 -1.30
N ILE A 157 -3.12 13.51 -2.19
CA ILE A 157 -2.25 14.45 -2.92
C ILE A 157 -1.61 15.46 -1.96
N LEU A 158 -2.36 16.03 -1.01
CA LEU A 158 -1.80 16.88 0.05
C LEU A 158 -0.68 16.15 0.82
N SER A 159 -0.87 14.86 1.12
CA SER A 159 0.17 14.08 1.77
C SER A 159 1.40 13.88 0.90
N TRP A 160 1.26 13.71 -0.42
CA TRP A 160 2.40 13.62 -1.34
C TRP A 160 3.16 14.93 -1.35
N ARG A 161 2.45 16.05 -1.53
CA ARG A 161 3.03 17.39 -1.65
C ARG A 161 3.68 17.90 -0.36
N SER A 162 3.32 17.33 0.79
CA SER A 162 3.98 17.63 2.07
C SER A 162 5.36 16.98 2.26
N LEU A 163 5.80 16.08 1.38
CA LEU A 163 7.01 15.27 1.56
C LEU A 163 7.96 15.38 0.37
N ASP A 164 9.25 15.25 0.62
CA ASP A 164 10.26 15.10 -0.41
C ASP A 164 10.40 13.62 -0.81
N LEU A 165 9.55 13.16 -1.73
CA LEU A 165 9.50 11.78 -2.24
C LEU A 165 9.36 11.80 -3.78
N PRO A 166 9.74 10.74 -4.51
CA PRO A 166 9.51 10.69 -5.96
C PRO A 166 8.07 11.00 -6.38
N ILE A 167 7.08 10.55 -5.60
CA ILE A 167 5.67 10.80 -5.88
C ILE A 167 5.25 12.28 -5.68
N SER A 168 5.94 13.04 -4.82
CA SER A 168 5.69 14.49 -4.68
C SER A 168 6.15 15.27 -5.91
N ARG A 169 7.05 14.69 -6.70
CA ARG A 169 7.46 15.15 -8.04
C ARG A 169 6.70 14.45 -9.19
N GLY A 170 5.67 13.67 -8.85
CA GLY A 170 4.84 12.95 -9.83
C GLY A 170 5.57 11.80 -10.52
N HIS A 171 6.38 11.04 -9.77
CA HIS A 171 7.06 9.84 -10.26
C HIS A 171 6.83 8.62 -9.37
N LEU A 172 6.77 7.45 -10.01
CA LEU A 172 6.64 6.11 -9.42
C LEU A 172 7.63 5.16 -10.12
N HIS A 173 8.92 5.45 -10.03
CA HIS A 173 9.98 4.81 -10.82
C HIS A 173 9.88 3.28 -10.94
N SER A 174 9.61 2.57 -9.85
CA SER A 174 9.48 1.11 -9.88
C SER A 174 8.29 0.64 -10.72
N ALA A 175 7.14 1.32 -10.65
CA ALA A 175 5.98 0.99 -11.46
C ALA A 175 6.12 1.48 -12.91
N GLU A 176 6.83 2.59 -13.13
CA GLU A 176 7.16 3.09 -14.48
C GLU A 176 8.01 2.08 -15.26
N ARG A 177 8.83 1.25 -14.61
CA ARG A 177 9.55 0.17 -15.30
C ARG A 177 8.62 -0.89 -15.87
N ILE A 178 7.52 -1.17 -15.18
CA ILE A 178 6.58 -2.23 -15.52
C ILE A 178 5.50 -1.73 -16.49
N SER A 179 4.87 -0.60 -16.19
CA SER A 179 3.69 -0.10 -16.92
C SER A 179 4.07 0.96 -17.97
N SER A 180 3.82 0.65 -19.24
CA SER A 180 3.94 1.61 -20.34
C SER A 180 2.93 2.76 -20.23
N GLU A 181 1.72 2.47 -19.74
CA GLU A 181 0.69 3.48 -19.48
C GLU A 181 1.19 4.51 -18.47
N LEU A 182 1.75 4.06 -17.33
CA LEU A 182 2.27 4.96 -16.32
C LEU A 182 3.45 5.79 -16.84
N ARG A 183 4.34 5.21 -17.66
CA ARG A 183 5.42 5.96 -18.32
C ARG A 183 4.91 7.11 -19.17
N ALA A 184 3.78 6.94 -19.84
CA ALA A 184 3.15 8.00 -20.61
C ALA A 184 2.54 9.08 -19.70
N LEU A 185 1.87 8.67 -18.61
CA LEU A 185 1.25 9.60 -17.66
C LEU A 185 2.26 10.53 -16.98
N VAL A 186 3.45 10.02 -16.63
CA VAL A 186 4.49 10.82 -15.95
C VAL A 186 5.17 11.85 -16.86
N GLN A 187 4.87 11.87 -18.17
CA GLN A 187 5.35 12.91 -19.11
C GLN A 187 4.51 14.20 -19.06
N GLU A 188 3.38 14.21 -18.35
CA GLU A 188 2.54 15.40 -18.17
C GLU A 188 3.36 16.57 -17.60
N SER A 189 3.36 17.75 -18.21
CA SER A 189 4.23 18.85 -17.81
C SER A 189 3.76 19.53 -16.52
N ASP A 190 2.44 19.65 -16.33
CA ASP A 190 1.87 20.20 -15.10
C ASP A 190 1.98 19.19 -13.95
N LEU A 191 2.70 19.57 -12.89
CA LEU A 191 2.96 18.67 -11.76
C LEU A 191 1.68 18.23 -11.04
N LEU A 192 0.74 19.16 -10.79
CA LEU A 192 -0.48 18.83 -10.07
C LEU A 192 -1.36 17.91 -10.93
N LEU A 193 -1.50 18.21 -12.22
CA LEU A 193 -2.21 17.34 -13.16
C LEU A 193 -1.54 15.96 -13.27
N ARG A 194 -0.21 15.90 -13.31
CA ARG A 194 0.56 14.65 -13.29
C ARG A 194 0.22 13.82 -12.04
N GLN A 195 0.21 14.45 -10.86
CA GLN A 195 -0.17 13.79 -9.60
C GLN A 195 -1.62 13.29 -9.62
N VAL A 196 -2.56 14.10 -10.11
CA VAL A 196 -3.97 13.70 -10.26
C VAL A 196 -4.10 12.50 -11.21
N LYS A 197 -3.43 12.54 -12.37
CA LYS A 197 -3.41 11.43 -13.35
C LYS A 197 -2.82 10.15 -12.76
N ILE A 198 -1.75 10.25 -11.98
CA ILE A 198 -1.14 9.09 -11.29
C ILE A 198 -2.10 8.52 -10.26
N LEU A 199 -2.71 9.35 -9.42
CA LEU A 199 -3.68 8.88 -8.43
C LEU A 199 -4.89 8.22 -9.09
N ASN A 200 -5.39 8.84 -10.15
CA ASN A 200 -6.45 8.32 -11.00
C ASN A 200 -6.10 6.94 -11.56
N TRP A 201 -4.89 6.78 -12.08
CA TRP A 201 -4.40 5.49 -12.58
C TRP A 201 -4.40 4.43 -11.46
N ILE A 202 -3.89 4.75 -10.27
CA ILE A 202 -3.87 3.80 -9.15
C ILE A 202 -5.29 3.38 -8.75
N PHE A 203 -6.19 4.33 -8.52
CA PHE A 203 -7.56 4.05 -8.05
C PHE A 203 -8.36 3.35 -9.14
N GLY A 204 -8.24 3.79 -10.39
CA GLY A 204 -8.89 3.15 -11.54
C GLY A 204 -8.49 1.68 -11.67
N ARG A 205 -7.21 1.36 -11.51
CA ARG A 205 -6.71 -0.03 -11.51
C ARG A 205 -7.30 -0.84 -10.35
N ILE A 206 -7.29 -0.29 -9.13
CA ILE A 206 -7.89 -0.95 -7.95
C ILE A 206 -9.37 -1.28 -8.19
N VAL A 207 -10.14 -0.31 -8.65
CA VAL A 207 -11.59 -0.46 -8.91
C VAL A 207 -11.89 -1.43 -10.06
N THR A 208 -11.07 -1.40 -11.10
CA THR A 208 -11.29 -2.22 -12.29
C THR A 208 -11.08 -3.71 -11.99
N TYR A 209 -10.07 -4.03 -11.18
CA TYR A 209 -9.64 -5.42 -10.99
C TYR A 209 -10.04 -6.03 -9.65
N LEU A 210 -10.37 -5.22 -8.63
CA LEU A 210 -10.78 -5.75 -7.33
C LEU A 210 -12.29 -5.64 -7.12
N PRO A 211 -12.92 -6.67 -6.55
CA PRO A 211 -14.30 -6.56 -6.09
C PRO A 211 -14.38 -5.59 -4.89
N ALA A 212 -15.56 -4.99 -4.67
CA ALA A 212 -15.75 -3.97 -3.64
C ALA A 212 -15.31 -4.40 -2.22
N HIS A 213 -15.55 -5.65 -1.84
CA HIS A 213 -15.13 -6.17 -0.52
C HIS A 213 -13.61 -6.32 -0.35
N ALA A 214 -12.84 -6.27 -1.45
CA ALA A 214 -11.39 -6.31 -1.42
C ALA A 214 -10.75 -4.91 -1.44
N ILE A 215 -11.57 -3.84 -1.45
CA ILE A 215 -11.12 -2.46 -1.43
C ILE A 215 -11.33 -1.89 -0.03
N LEU A 216 -10.24 -1.58 0.66
CA LEU A 216 -10.25 -0.94 1.98
C LEU A 216 -10.10 0.57 1.84
N CYS A 217 -10.99 1.32 2.47
CA CYS A 217 -10.85 2.78 2.58
C CYS A 217 -10.13 3.14 3.89
N TYR A 218 -9.15 4.04 3.81
CA TYR A 218 -8.47 4.58 4.99
C TYR A 218 -9.44 5.17 6.00
N GLU A 219 -10.44 5.89 5.52
CA GLU A 219 -11.46 6.54 6.33
C GLU A 219 -12.27 5.52 7.13
N ASP A 220 -12.71 4.43 6.49
CA ASP A 220 -13.40 3.31 7.15
C ASP A 220 -12.48 2.65 8.20
N LEU A 221 -11.19 2.49 7.90
CA LEU A 221 -10.21 1.93 8.83
C LEU A 221 -9.99 2.84 10.05
N MET A 222 -10.07 4.16 9.91
CA MET A 222 -9.94 5.10 11.04
C MET A 222 -11.21 5.16 11.89
N ASP A 223 -12.39 5.01 11.26
CA ASP A 223 -13.69 5.09 11.92
C ASP A 223 -14.02 3.81 12.72
N ASP A 224 -13.91 2.65 12.08
CA ASP A 224 -14.15 1.34 12.70
C ASP A 224 -13.15 0.30 12.16
N PRO A 225 -11.95 0.20 12.76
CA PRO A 225 -10.91 -0.71 12.30
C PRO A 225 -11.38 -2.17 12.28
N GLY A 226 -12.17 -2.56 13.29
CA GLY A 226 -12.66 -3.92 13.45
C GLY A 226 -13.57 -4.33 12.30
N ASN A 227 -14.57 -3.51 11.99
CA ASN A 227 -15.46 -3.75 10.87
C ASN A 227 -14.75 -3.62 9.52
N ALA A 228 -13.93 -2.59 9.33
CA ALA A 228 -13.19 -2.37 8.08
C ALA A 228 -12.30 -3.57 7.71
N VAL A 229 -11.67 -4.21 8.69
CA VAL A 229 -10.88 -5.43 8.48
C VAL A 229 -11.77 -6.67 8.39
N ALA A 230 -12.79 -6.82 9.23
CA ALA A 230 -13.64 -8.02 9.26
C ALA A 230 -14.39 -8.28 7.93
N VAL A 231 -14.83 -7.23 7.22
CA VAL A 231 -15.51 -7.38 5.91
C VAL A 231 -14.64 -8.05 4.85
N THR A 232 -13.32 -7.99 5.00
CA THR A 232 -12.34 -8.63 4.10
C THR A 232 -12.07 -10.10 4.45
N GLY A 233 -12.58 -10.58 5.59
CA GLY A 233 -12.25 -11.89 6.16
C GLY A 233 -10.90 -11.95 6.89
N LEU A 234 -10.18 -10.83 6.97
CA LEU A 234 -8.98 -10.67 7.80
C LEU A 234 -9.36 -10.44 9.27
N ARG A 235 -8.36 -10.53 10.15
CA ARG A 235 -8.50 -10.27 11.59
C ARG A 235 -7.38 -9.36 12.08
N LEU A 236 -7.72 -8.42 12.95
CA LEU A 236 -6.75 -7.59 13.65
C LEU A 236 -5.96 -8.42 14.67
N ALA A 237 -4.71 -8.02 14.92
CA ALA A 237 -3.85 -8.65 15.92
C ALA A 237 -4.39 -8.52 17.37
N GLY A 238 -5.14 -7.46 17.63
CA GLY A 238 -5.71 -7.16 18.93
C GLY A 238 -6.71 -6.01 18.88
N GLU A 239 -7.14 -5.56 20.07
CA GLU A 239 -7.97 -4.35 20.19
C GLU A 239 -7.17 -3.12 19.75
N VAL A 240 -7.79 -2.30 18.91
CA VAL A 240 -7.22 -1.05 18.42
C VAL A 240 -7.93 0.08 19.15
N SER A 241 -7.17 0.90 19.87
CA SER A 241 -7.69 2.11 20.50
C SER A 241 -8.27 3.06 19.46
N GLN A 242 -9.06 4.05 19.89
CA GLN A 242 -9.60 5.08 19.00
C GLN A 242 -8.48 5.68 18.13
N LEU A 243 -8.65 5.58 16.81
CA LEU A 243 -7.69 6.09 15.84
C LEU A 243 -8.03 7.52 15.44
N GLU A 244 -7.01 8.31 15.19
CA GLU A 244 -7.17 9.66 14.65
C GLU A 244 -6.80 9.69 13.16
N SER A 245 -7.74 10.19 12.35
CA SER A 245 -7.51 10.36 10.93
C SER A 245 -6.43 11.41 10.66
N ARG A 246 -5.50 11.07 9.75
CA ARG A 246 -4.46 11.98 9.28
C ARG A 246 -4.88 12.80 8.05
N ASN A 247 -6.15 12.77 7.66
CA ASN A 247 -6.67 13.55 6.51
C ASN A 247 -6.58 15.06 6.72
N SER A 248 -6.64 15.52 7.97
CA SER A 248 -6.52 16.92 8.38
C SER A 248 -5.14 17.26 8.96
N SER A 249 -4.09 16.49 8.64
CA SER A 249 -2.75 16.69 9.21
C SER A 249 -2.30 18.15 9.11
N ALA A 250 -1.77 18.69 10.22
CA ALA A 250 -1.24 20.05 10.28
C ALA A 250 0.00 20.27 9.38
N TYR A 251 0.61 19.19 8.88
CA TYR A 251 1.72 19.27 7.93
C TYR A 251 1.29 19.50 6.48
N TYR A 252 0.00 19.46 6.18
CA TYR A 252 -0.51 19.70 4.84
C TYR A 252 -0.74 21.20 4.62
N ASP A 253 -0.40 21.69 3.43
CA ASP A 253 -0.84 23.02 3.01
C ASP A 253 -2.29 22.95 2.55
N HIS A 254 -3.21 23.19 3.48
CA HIS A 254 -4.64 23.15 3.22
C HIS A 254 -5.13 24.27 2.28
N SER A 255 -4.31 25.29 1.99
CA SER A 255 -4.66 26.33 1.01
C SER A 255 -4.76 25.77 -0.42
N GLU A 256 -4.04 24.68 -0.72
CA GLU A 256 -4.06 24.00 -2.02
C GLU A 256 -5.29 23.09 -2.21
N ALA A 257 -6.02 22.75 -1.15
CA ALA A 257 -7.08 21.73 -1.17
C ALA A 257 -8.16 22.01 -2.23
N LYS A 258 -8.54 23.28 -2.40
CA LYS A 258 -9.52 23.70 -3.40
C LYS A 258 -9.02 23.46 -4.83
N GLN A 259 -7.79 23.87 -5.13
CA GLN A 259 -7.18 23.68 -6.46
C GLN A 259 -7.01 22.19 -6.78
N ILE A 260 -6.58 21.39 -5.81
CA ILE A 260 -6.45 19.93 -5.97
C ILE A 260 -7.81 19.31 -6.30
N ARG A 261 -8.86 19.69 -5.56
CA ARG A 261 -10.23 19.22 -5.81
C ARG A 261 -10.69 19.58 -7.21
N GLU A 262 -10.56 20.83 -7.63
CA GLU A 262 -10.97 21.29 -8.97
C GLU A 262 -10.22 20.52 -10.07
N MET A 263 -8.92 20.25 -9.89
CA MET A 263 -8.14 19.44 -10.82
C MET A 263 -8.65 17.99 -10.90
N ILE A 264 -9.03 17.40 -9.77
CA ILE A 264 -9.63 16.05 -9.74
C ILE A 264 -11.01 16.06 -10.41
N GLU A 265 -11.88 17.02 -10.10
CA GLU A 265 -13.22 17.14 -10.68
C GLU A 265 -13.16 17.21 -12.21
N TYR A 266 -12.18 17.92 -12.75
CA TYR A 266 -12.04 18.08 -14.19
C TYR A 266 -11.39 16.87 -14.88
N HIS A 267 -10.35 16.28 -14.28
CA HIS A 267 -9.54 15.25 -14.96
C HIS A 267 -9.76 13.81 -14.48
N ALA A 268 -10.35 13.63 -13.31
CA ALA A 268 -10.49 12.35 -12.63
C ALA A 268 -11.75 12.27 -11.73
N PRO A 269 -12.95 12.73 -12.16
CA PRO A 269 -14.08 12.94 -11.24
C PRO A 269 -14.52 11.68 -10.49
N HIS A 270 -14.31 10.49 -11.07
CA HIS A 270 -14.71 9.22 -10.47
C HIS A 270 -13.94 8.88 -9.19
N ILE A 271 -12.70 9.39 -9.01
CA ILE A 271 -11.95 9.11 -7.77
C ILE A 271 -12.49 9.90 -6.57
N LEU A 272 -13.37 10.87 -6.77
CA LEU A 272 -14.06 11.57 -5.67
C LEU A 272 -15.07 10.67 -4.95
N ALA A 273 -15.47 9.55 -5.54
CA ALA A 273 -16.27 8.53 -4.87
C ALA A 273 -15.57 7.93 -3.62
N PHE A 274 -14.26 8.16 -3.45
CA PHE A 274 -13.47 7.70 -2.30
C PHE A 274 -13.24 8.76 -1.22
N GLN A 275 -13.85 9.95 -1.34
CA GLN A 275 -13.49 11.08 -0.50
C GLN A 275 -13.87 10.90 0.99
N ASP A 276 -15.02 10.30 1.27
CA ASP A 276 -15.60 10.29 2.63
C ASP A 276 -15.67 8.86 3.22
N GLY A 277 -14.85 7.95 2.70
CA GLY A 277 -15.04 6.52 2.93
C GLY A 277 -16.30 6.00 2.24
N ARG A 278 -16.46 4.68 2.18
CA ARG A 278 -17.58 4.00 1.52
C ARG A 278 -17.66 4.22 0.00
N TYR A 279 -16.62 3.79 -0.71
CA TYR A 279 -16.83 3.35 -2.09
C TYR A 279 -17.91 2.27 -2.11
N ALA A 280 -18.96 2.52 -2.91
CA ALA A 280 -20.21 1.79 -3.03
C ALA A 280 -20.23 0.40 -2.35
N ARG A 281 -20.61 0.36 -1.07
CA ARG A 281 -21.26 -0.81 -0.48
C ARG A 281 -22.73 -0.78 -0.92
N ALA A 282 -22.96 -1.06 -2.20
CA ALA A 282 -24.27 -1.40 -2.76
C ALA A 282 -24.27 -2.90 -3.05
#